data_AF-A0A554JDH1-F1
#
_entry.id   AF-A0A554JDH1-F1
#
_cell.length_a   1.000
_cell.length_b   1.000
_cell.length_c   1.000
_cell.angle_alpha   90.00
_cell.angle_beta   90.00
_cell.angle_gamma   90.00
#
_symmetry.space_group_name_H-M   'P 1'
#
loop_
_entity.id
_entity.type
_entity.pdbx_description
1 polymer ?
#
loop_
_entity_poly.entity_id
_entity_poly.type
_entity_poly.pdbx_seq_one_letter_code
_entity_poly.pdbx_strand_id
1 'polypeptide(L)'
;MSKKIAPKKSQLGQTLIETLVAIFILVTGLVSALSLAVYSFQSSDNSSKQIAGTALARESIEGLRNMRDTNWLNGTLSSCADLGTGQQCYSTWQGNAPQRLEAGTYAVDYSIGLSNVLLTKNPSSYVLNYDPLTGSYSNGGAGVGSNYSRKVVILEDQTSPYTALNPRLVINATVWWQGRKCPTTNDPSTLSASCKVDLQAYLTNWKNY
;
A
#
# COMPACT_ATOMS: atom_id res chain seq x y z
N MET A 1 -81.96 38.41 2.22
CA MET A 1 -80.98 37.31 2.20
C MET A 1 -79.83 37.67 3.14
N SER A 2 -79.79 37.09 4.34
CA SER A 2 -78.78 37.39 5.35
C SER A 2 -77.56 36.49 5.16
N LYS A 3 -76.39 37.09 4.88
CA LYS A 3 -75.14 36.37 4.61
C LYS A 3 -74.52 35.97 5.96
N LYS A 4 -74.53 34.67 6.28
CA LYS A 4 -73.84 34.15 7.47
C LYS A 4 -72.33 34.28 7.29
N ILE A 5 -71.68 35.08 8.12
CA ILE A 5 -70.21 35.19 8.18
C ILE A 5 -69.72 34.11 9.15
N ALA A 6 -68.89 33.18 8.68
CA ALA A 6 -68.32 32.13 9.51
C ALA A 6 -67.26 32.70 10.47
N PRO A 7 -67.20 32.26 11.74
CA PRO A 7 -66.22 32.76 12.71
C PRO A 7 -64.79 32.36 12.31
N LYS A 8 -63.86 33.31 12.34
CA LYS A 8 -62.43 33.10 12.05
C LYS A 8 -61.82 32.25 13.17
N LYS A 9 -61.40 31.02 12.87
CA LYS A 9 -60.75 30.13 13.85
C LYS A 9 -59.43 30.76 14.34
N SER A 10 -59.28 30.88 15.65
CA SER A 10 -58.05 31.31 16.31
C SER A 10 -56.98 30.23 16.16
N GLN A 11 -55.86 30.57 15.50
CA GLN A 11 -54.71 29.69 15.20
C GLN A 11 -53.63 29.72 16.31
N LEU A 12 -53.94 30.30 17.47
CA LEU A 12 -52.94 30.68 18.49
C LEU A 12 -52.24 29.50 19.18
N GLY A 13 -52.64 28.25 18.93
CA GLY A 13 -51.97 27.03 19.40
C GLY A 13 -51.26 26.19 18.33
N GLN A 14 -51.47 26.45 17.04
CA GLN A 14 -50.83 25.67 15.96
C GLN A 14 -49.37 26.09 15.72
N THR A 15 -49.01 27.35 15.98
CA THR A 15 -47.70 27.89 15.60
C THR A 15 -46.53 27.42 16.48
N LEU A 16 -46.75 27.10 17.76
CA LEU A 16 -45.67 26.67 18.66
C LEU A 16 -45.26 25.21 18.45
N ILE A 17 -46.24 24.32 18.25
CA ILE A 17 -45.94 22.92 17.92
C ILE A 17 -45.33 22.80 16.53
N GLU A 18 -45.77 23.63 15.57
CA GLU A 18 -45.22 23.70 14.21
C GLU A 18 -43.76 24.16 14.20
N THR A 19 -43.39 25.18 14.99
CA THR A 19 -41.99 25.62 15.09
C THR A 19 -41.11 24.59 15.79
N LEU A 20 -41.61 23.89 16.81
CA LEU A 20 -40.89 22.78 17.44
C LEU A 20 -40.61 21.64 16.46
N VAL A 21 -41.62 21.25 15.66
CA VAL A 21 -41.46 20.24 14.60
C VAL A 21 -40.49 20.73 13.53
N ALA A 22 -40.58 21.99 13.10
CA ALA A 22 -39.67 22.58 12.13
C ALA A 22 -38.21 22.58 12.61
N ILE A 23 -37.97 22.98 13.87
CA ILE A 23 -36.64 22.94 14.49
C ILE A 23 -36.14 21.50 14.59
N PHE A 24 -36.99 20.55 14.96
CA PHE A 24 -36.62 19.13 15.02
C PHE A 24 -36.17 18.60 13.65
N ILE A 25 -36.93 18.88 12.59
CA ILE A 25 -36.59 18.51 11.22
C ILE A 25 -35.28 19.20 10.79
N LEU A 26 -35.10 20.48 11.13
CA LEU A 26 -33.89 21.23 10.82
C LEU A 26 -32.66 20.62 11.50
N VAL A 27 -32.75 20.35 12.81
CA VAL A 27 -31.63 19.79 13.59
C VAL A 27 -31.27 18.39 13.10
N THR A 28 -32.26 17.53 12.86
CA THR A 28 -32.01 16.18 12.31
C THR A 28 -31.37 16.23 10.93
N GLY A 29 -31.84 17.12 10.06
CA GLY A 29 -31.21 17.40 8.76
C GLY A 29 -29.75 17.84 8.90
N LEU A 30 -29.47 18.79 9.80
CA LEU A 30 -28.12 19.31 10.01
C LEU A 30 -27.16 18.24 10.55
N VAL A 31 -27.59 17.45 11.54
CA VAL A 31 -26.78 16.35 12.08
C VAL A 31 -26.46 15.32 11.01
N SER A 32 -27.45 14.94 10.20
CA SER A 32 -27.24 13.97 9.11
C SER A 32 -26.20 14.46 8.08
N ALA A 33 -26.27 15.74 7.69
CA ALA A 33 -25.34 16.35 6.75
C ALA A 33 -23.91 16.41 7.32
N LEU A 34 -23.77 16.78 8.61
CA LEU A 34 -22.47 16.80 9.30
C LEU A 34 -21.86 15.40 9.41
N SER A 35 -22.65 14.38 9.78
CA SER A 35 -22.18 13.00 9.84
C SER A 35 -21.68 12.50 8.49
N LEU A 36 -22.40 12.83 7.41
CA LEU A 36 -21.98 12.47 6.05
C LEU A 36 -20.69 13.18 5.62
N ALA A 37 -20.54 14.47 5.95
CA ALA A 37 -19.33 15.21 5.68
C ALA A 37 -18.12 14.59 6.39
N VAL A 38 -18.24 14.30 7.69
CA VAL A 38 -17.19 13.66 8.49
C VAL A 38 -16.82 12.28 7.92
N TYR A 39 -17.82 11.48 7.53
CA TYR A 39 -17.58 10.18 6.90
C TYR A 39 -16.84 10.32 5.56
N SER A 40 -17.23 11.29 4.73
CA SER A 40 -16.60 11.56 3.43
C SER A 40 -15.13 11.94 3.58
N PHE A 41 -14.80 12.79 4.57
CA PHE A 41 -13.40 13.14 4.84
C PHE A 41 -12.57 11.93 5.30
N GLN A 42 -13.12 11.07 6.17
CA GLN A 42 -12.43 9.85 6.60
C GLN A 42 -12.21 8.87 5.45
N SER A 43 -13.19 8.71 4.57
CA SER A 43 -13.07 7.88 3.38
C SER A 43 -12.01 8.42 2.41
N SER A 44 -11.96 9.74 2.21
CA SER A 44 -10.95 10.38 1.39
C SER A 44 -9.54 10.20 1.96
N ASP A 45 -9.33 10.39 3.26
CA ASP A 45 -8.04 10.17 3.92
C ASP A 45 -7.56 8.72 3.79
N ASN A 46 -8.47 7.75 3.99
CA ASN A 46 -8.14 6.34 3.81
C ASN A 46 -7.78 6.00 2.35
N SER A 47 -8.50 6.58 1.39
CA SER A 47 -8.24 6.40 -0.04
C SER A 47 -6.87 6.97 -0.42
N SER A 48 -6.52 8.15 0.06
CA SER A 48 -5.19 8.75 -0.14
C SER A 48 -4.08 7.85 0.42
N LYS A 49 -4.28 7.27 1.61
CA LYS A 49 -3.33 6.32 2.21
C LYS A 49 -3.17 5.03 1.42
N GLN A 50 -4.27 4.49 0.90
CA GLN A 50 -4.22 3.32 0.02
C GLN A 50 -3.48 3.60 -1.28
N ILE A 51 -3.69 4.76 -1.91
CA ILE A 51 -2.99 5.16 -3.13
C ILE A 51 -1.49 5.28 -2.88
N ALA A 52 -1.10 6.01 -1.82
CA ALA A 52 0.30 6.16 -1.43
C ALA A 52 0.94 4.80 -1.08
N GLY A 53 0.25 3.98 -0.28
CA GLY A 53 0.71 2.64 0.08
C GLY A 53 0.90 1.73 -1.13
N THR A 54 -0.01 1.79 -2.11
CA THR A 54 0.11 1.06 -3.38
C THR A 54 1.29 1.54 -4.20
N ALA A 55 1.52 2.85 -4.29
CA ALA A 55 2.67 3.41 -4.99
C ALA A 55 4.00 2.95 -4.36
N LEU A 56 4.11 3.01 -3.03
CA LEU A 56 5.29 2.54 -2.29
C LEU A 56 5.54 1.03 -2.43
N ALA A 57 4.47 0.23 -2.50
CA ALA A 57 4.59 -1.21 -2.73
C ALA A 57 5.03 -1.52 -4.16
N ARG A 58 4.52 -0.77 -5.16
CA ARG A 58 4.95 -0.89 -6.55
C ARG A 58 6.41 -0.51 -6.72
N GLU A 59 6.83 0.59 -6.11
CA GLU A 59 8.22 1.04 -6.11
C GLU A 59 9.15 -0.10 -5.66
N SER A 60 8.85 -0.78 -4.55
CA SER A 60 9.59 -1.96 -4.08
C SER A 60 9.76 -3.06 -5.13
N ILE A 61 8.68 -3.39 -5.83
CA ILE A 61 8.70 -4.42 -6.86
C ILE A 61 9.54 -3.97 -8.06
N GLU A 62 9.41 -2.72 -8.49
CA GLU A 62 10.18 -2.19 -9.62
C GLU A 62 11.67 -2.14 -9.32
N GLY A 63 12.10 -1.80 -8.10
CA GLY A 63 13.53 -1.87 -7.78
C GLY A 63 14.08 -3.29 -7.74
N LEU A 64 13.32 -4.27 -7.26
CA LEU A 64 13.75 -5.67 -7.33
C LEU A 64 13.81 -6.17 -8.78
N ARG A 65 12.91 -5.71 -9.65
CA ARG A 65 13.02 -5.95 -11.10
C ARG A 65 14.24 -5.28 -11.69
N ASN A 66 14.53 -4.04 -11.32
CA ASN A 66 15.72 -3.33 -11.76
C ASN A 66 17.02 -4.05 -11.33
N MET A 67 17.06 -4.57 -10.10
CA MET A 67 18.16 -5.42 -9.63
C MET A 67 18.31 -6.70 -10.46
N ARG A 68 17.20 -7.42 -10.72
CA ARG A 68 17.20 -8.60 -11.59
C ARG A 68 17.74 -8.24 -12.97
N ASP A 69 17.21 -7.20 -13.59
CA ASP A 69 17.56 -6.81 -14.97
C ASP A 69 19.03 -6.38 -15.06
N THR A 70 19.54 -5.69 -14.03
CA THR A 70 20.95 -5.34 -13.91
C THR A 70 21.83 -6.59 -13.79
N ASN A 71 21.40 -7.58 -13.00
CA ASN A 71 22.12 -8.86 -12.90
C ASN A 71 22.06 -9.68 -14.19
N TRP A 72 20.98 -9.60 -14.96
CA TRP A 72 20.91 -10.19 -16.31
C TRP A 72 21.90 -9.53 -17.26
N LEU A 73 22.03 -8.20 -17.24
CA LEU A 73 23.00 -7.47 -18.07
C LEU A 73 24.45 -7.86 -17.74
N ASN A 74 24.74 -8.12 -16.46
CA ASN A 74 26.06 -8.57 -16.01
C ASN A 74 26.27 -10.09 -16.10
N GLY A 75 25.21 -10.85 -16.36
CA GLY A 75 25.22 -12.31 -16.35
C GLY A 75 25.47 -12.89 -17.73
N THR A 76 25.93 -14.15 -17.76
CA THR A 76 26.09 -14.92 -19.00
C THR A 76 24.87 -15.80 -19.22
N LEU A 77 24.32 -15.75 -20.42
CA LEU A 77 23.25 -16.65 -20.84
C LEU A 77 23.80 -18.07 -21.01
N SER A 78 23.19 -19.06 -20.34
CA SER A 78 23.60 -20.47 -20.41
C SER A 78 22.42 -21.39 -20.65
N SER A 79 22.70 -22.63 -21.05
CA SER A 79 21.68 -23.68 -21.20
C SER A 79 21.30 -24.24 -19.83
N CYS A 80 20.01 -24.22 -19.50
CA CYS A 80 19.48 -24.63 -18.20
C CYS A 80 18.64 -25.89 -18.38
N ALA A 81 19.34 -27.02 -18.41
CA ALA A 81 18.76 -28.32 -18.77
C ALA A 81 17.69 -28.81 -17.78
N ASP A 82 17.76 -28.35 -16.53
CA ASP A 82 16.83 -28.67 -15.47
C ASP A 82 15.46 -27.99 -15.63
N LEU A 83 15.37 -26.94 -16.45
CA LEU A 83 14.12 -26.31 -16.86
C LEU A 83 13.50 -26.95 -18.11
N GLY A 84 14.21 -27.89 -18.74
CA GLY A 84 13.81 -28.55 -19.98
C GLY A 84 14.81 -28.36 -21.12
N THR A 85 14.66 -29.18 -22.16
CA THR A 85 15.56 -29.17 -23.33
C THR A 85 15.46 -27.84 -24.08
N GLY A 86 16.62 -27.20 -24.33
CA GLY A 86 16.71 -25.96 -25.11
C GLY A 86 16.37 -24.67 -24.35
N GLN A 87 16.11 -24.74 -23.05
CA GLN A 87 15.86 -23.55 -22.23
C GLN A 87 17.16 -22.80 -21.94
N GLN A 88 17.16 -21.48 -22.15
CA GLN A 88 18.27 -20.60 -21.81
C GLN A 88 17.91 -19.75 -20.59
N CYS A 89 18.84 -19.59 -19.66
CA CYS A 89 18.63 -18.79 -18.47
C CYS A 89 19.92 -18.09 -18.00
N TYR A 90 19.77 -17.11 -17.12
CA TYR A 90 20.88 -16.43 -16.46
C TYR A 90 21.14 -17.10 -15.11
N SER A 91 22.27 -17.80 -14.97
CA SER A 91 22.60 -18.52 -13.73
C SER A 91 22.95 -17.60 -12.55
N THR A 92 23.43 -16.38 -12.82
CA THR A 92 23.87 -15.40 -11.80
C THR A 92 22.87 -14.26 -11.59
N TRP A 93 21.63 -14.41 -12.04
CA TRP A 93 20.60 -13.36 -12.02
C TRP A 93 20.20 -12.87 -10.62
N GLN A 94 20.40 -13.69 -9.59
CA GLN A 94 20.15 -13.30 -8.20
C GLN A 94 21.21 -12.31 -7.71
N GLY A 95 22.31 -12.11 -8.44
CA GLY A 95 23.40 -11.23 -8.06
C GLY A 95 24.33 -11.86 -7.02
N ASN A 96 25.28 -11.05 -6.55
CA ASN A 96 26.26 -11.45 -5.55
C ASN A 96 25.94 -10.82 -4.19
N ALA A 97 26.42 -11.45 -3.11
CA ALA A 97 26.37 -10.85 -1.78
C ALA A 97 27.10 -9.48 -1.76
N PRO A 98 26.64 -8.48 -0.99
CA PRO A 98 25.55 -8.54 -0.01
C PRO A 98 24.15 -8.25 -0.57
N GLN A 99 24.01 -7.84 -1.83
CA GLN A 99 22.74 -7.42 -2.44
C GLN A 99 22.08 -8.52 -3.29
N ARG A 100 22.16 -9.77 -2.80
CA ARG A 100 21.59 -10.92 -3.51
C ARG A 100 20.07 -10.96 -3.35
N LEU A 101 19.36 -11.21 -4.45
CA LEU A 101 17.93 -11.56 -4.46
C LEU A 101 17.77 -13.01 -3.98
N GLU A 102 17.72 -13.20 -2.67
CA GLU A 102 17.54 -14.50 -2.03
C GLU A 102 16.33 -14.48 -1.10
N ALA A 103 15.89 -15.67 -0.68
CA ALA A 103 14.78 -15.78 0.26
C ALA A 103 15.08 -15.05 1.58
N GLY A 104 14.11 -14.27 2.05
CA GLY A 104 14.28 -13.47 3.26
C GLY A 104 13.26 -12.35 3.40
N THR A 105 13.42 -11.57 4.47
CA THR A 105 12.63 -10.37 4.72
C THR A 105 13.54 -9.15 4.65
N TYR A 106 13.07 -8.10 3.98
CA TYR A 106 13.88 -6.95 3.61
C TYR A 106 13.15 -5.63 3.86
N ALA A 107 13.91 -4.63 4.31
CA ALA A 107 13.64 -3.23 4.00
C ALA A 107 14.29 -2.90 2.66
N VAL A 108 13.60 -2.07 1.88
CA VAL A 108 14.05 -1.66 0.54
C VAL A 108 14.18 -0.15 0.54
N ASP A 109 15.32 0.35 0.11
CA ASP A 109 15.63 1.77 0.09
C ASP A 109 15.94 2.28 -1.31
N TYR A 110 15.28 3.39 -1.65
CA TYR A 110 15.47 4.16 -2.87
C TYR A 110 15.95 5.55 -2.47
N SER A 111 17.27 5.72 -2.36
CA SER A 111 17.84 7.05 -2.15
C SER A 111 18.29 7.63 -3.47
N ILE A 112 17.92 8.89 -3.73
CA ILE A 112 18.45 9.64 -4.86
C ILE A 112 19.96 9.79 -4.70
N GLY A 113 20.73 9.29 -5.67
CA GLY A 113 22.20 9.26 -5.61
C GLY A 113 22.81 7.91 -5.24
N LEU A 114 21.99 6.93 -4.83
CA LEU A 114 22.41 5.53 -4.93
C LEU A 114 22.21 5.08 -6.38
N SER A 115 23.27 4.62 -7.03
CA SER A 115 23.18 4.00 -8.36
C SER A 115 22.39 2.68 -8.35
N ASN A 116 22.08 2.15 -7.16
CA ASN A 116 21.46 0.84 -6.95
C ASN A 116 20.47 0.86 -5.78
N VAL A 117 19.47 -0.02 -5.85
CA VAL A 117 18.53 -0.31 -4.75
C VAL A 117 19.28 -0.94 -3.58
N LEU A 118 19.03 -0.47 -2.35
CA LEU A 118 19.61 -1.07 -1.15
C LEU A 118 18.59 -2.01 -0.49
N LEU A 119 19.01 -3.27 -0.30
CA LEU A 119 18.27 -4.28 0.45
C LEU A 119 18.90 -4.48 1.81
N THR A 120 18.16 -4.16 2.86
CA THR A 120 18.56 -4.44 4.24
C THR A 120 17.81 -5.68 4.71
N LYS A 121 18.53 -6.79 4.89
CA LYS A 121 17.95 -8.06 5.36
C LYS A 121 17.64 -8.00 6.86
N ASN A 122 16.45 -8.45 7.25
CA ASN A 122 15.98 -8.52 8.64
C ASN A 122 16.27 -7.22 9.45
N PRO A 123 15.82 -6.05 8.97
CA PRO A 123 16.03 -4.81 9.69
C PRO A 123 15.28 -4.83 11.03
N SER A 124 15.75 -4.03 11.99
CA SER A 124 15.06 -3.84 13.28
C SER A 124 13.76 -3.02 13.15
N SER A 125 13.58 -2.31 12.03
CA SER A 125 12.42 -1.47 11.75
C SER A 125 12.10 -1.44 10.26
N TYR A 126 10.81 -1.37 9.94
CA TYR A 126 10.28 -1.23 8.58
C TYR A 126 9.67 0.16 8.34
N VAL A 127 9.75 1.07 9.31
CA VAL A 127 9.21 2.43 9.21
C VAL A 127 9.94 3.21 8.13
N LEU A 128 9.17 3.92 7.31
CA LEU A 128 9.68 4.83 6.29
C LEU A 128 9.74 6.25 6.83
N ASN A 129 10.84 6.93 6.59
CA ASN A 129 10.98 8.37 6.75
C ASN A 129 10.70 9.03 5.40
N TYR A 130 9.98 10.14 5.44
CA TYR A 130 9.71 10.98 4.27
C TYR A 130 10.70 12.15 4.23
N ASP A 131 11.38 12.30 3.12
CA ASP A 131 12.23 13.47 2.87
C ASP A 131 11.47 14.50 2.02
N PRO A 132 11.11 15.67 2.59
CA PRO A 132 10.34 16.68 1.87
C PRO A 132 11.14 17.39 0.77
N LEU A 133 12.48 17.31 0.78
CA LEU A 133 13.31 17.95 -0.25
C LEU A 133 13.31 17.15 -1.55
N THR A 134 13.22 15.83 -1.43
CA THR A 134 13.36 14.89 -2.55
C THR A 134 12.05 14.20 -2.91
N GLY A 135 11.08 14.21 -2.00
CA GLY A 135 9.81 13.49 -2.14
C GLY A 135 9.95 11.98 -1.95
N SER A 136 11.10 11.51 -1.45
CA SER A 136 11.43 10.08 -1.35
C SER A 136 11.11 9.50 0.02
N TYR A 137 10.95 8.18 0.05
CA TYR A 137 10.75 7.41 1.28
C TYR A 137 11.91 6.43 1.51
N SER A 138 12.48 6.43 2.71
CA SER A 138 13.59 5.53 3.08
C SER A 138 13.47 4.99 4.50
N ASN A 139 13.91 3.75 4.71
CA ASN A 139 14.16 3.10 5.98
C ASN A 139 15.46 3.65 6.61
N GLY A 140 15.33 4.74 7.37
CA GLY A 140 16.46 5.45 8.00
C GLY A 140 16.93 6.68 7.21
N GLY A 141 17.73 7.55 7.83
CA GLY A 141 18.27 8.79 7.22
C GLY A 141 17.67 10.10 7.77
N ALA A 142 17.97 11.23 7.10
CA ALA A 142 17.66 12.60 7.52
C ALA A 142 16.19 13.05 7.31
N GLY A 143 15.28 12.11 7.00
CA GLY A 143 13.87 12.39 6.76
C GLY A 143 13.03 12.53 8.05
N VAL A 144 11.81 13.02 7.90
CA VAL A 144 10.82 13.09 8.97
C VAL A 144 10.08 11.76 9.05
N GLY A 145 9.85 11.24 10.26
CA GLY A 145 9.09 10.00 10.44
C GLY A 145 7.73 10.04 9.75
N SER A 146 7.50 9.13 8.81
CA SER A 146 6.21 9.00 8.14
C SER A 146 5.31 8.01 8.89
N ASN A 147 4.03 8.00 8.53
CA ASN A 147 3.10 7.01 9.07
C ASN A 147 3.15 5.68 8.32
N TYR A 148 3.99 5.53 7.30
CA TYR A 148 4.08 4.32 6.49
C TYR A 148 5.24 3.43 6.93
N SER A 149 5.03 2.13 6.80
CA SER A 149 6.03 1.10 6.95
C SER A 149 5.96 0.16 5.76
N ARG A 150 7.10 -0.40 5.36
CA ARG A 150 7.23 -1.25 4.18
C ARG A 150 8.12 -2.45 4.45
N LYS A 151 7.60 -3.63 4.13
CA LYS A 151 8.28 -4.92 4.26
C LYS A 151 8.19 -5.65 2.94
N VAL A 152 9.32 -6.18 2.50
CA VAL A 152 9.36 -7.08 1.34
C VAL A 152 9.79 -8.46 1.80
N VAL A 153 9.01 -9.47 1.44
CA VAL A 153 9.36 -10.87 1.67
C VAL A 153 9.62 -11.53 0.33
N ILE A 154 10.79 -12.13 0.19
CA ILE A 154 11.18 -12.92 -0.96
C ILE A 154 11.08 -14.38 -0.55
N LEU A 155 10.34 -15.17 -1.33
CA LEU A 155 10.25 -16.62 -1.18
C LEU A 155 10.76 -17.28 -2.45
N GLU A 156 11.35 -18.47 -2.33
CA GLU A 156 11.72 -19.30 -3.47
C GLU A 156 10.64 -20.35 -3.70
N ASP A 157 10.14 -20.37 -4.92
CA ASP A 157 9.22 -21.39 -5.41
C ASP A 157 9.94 -22.32 -6.38
N GLN A 158 9.94 -23.61 -6.02
CA GLN A 158 10.59 -24.70 -6.73
C GLN A 158 9.55 -25.71 -7.26
N THR A 159 8.28 -25.30 -7.35
CA THR A 159 7.25 -26.12 -7.99
C THR A 159 7.51 -26.19 -9.49
N SER A 160 7.41 -27.39 -10.07
CA SER A 160 7.61 -27.59 -11.51
C SER A 160 6.80 -26.54 -12.32
N PRO A 161 7.43 -25.83 -13.27
CA PRO A 161 8.72 -26.13 -13.93
C PRO A 161 9.97 -25.54 -13.25
N TYR A 162 9.83 -24.84 -12.11
CA TYR A 162 10.96 -24.27 -11.39
C TYR A 162 11.74 -25.34 -10.62
N THR A 163 13.00 -25.08 -10.33
CA THR A 163 13.89 -26.03 -9.64
C THR A 163 14.68 -25.32 -8.53
N ALA A 164 15.44 -26.08 -7.75
CA ALA A 164 16.36 -25.51 -6.76
C ALA A 164 17.50 -24.67 -7.40
N LEU A 165 17.88 -24.97 -8.65
CA LEU A 165 18.91 -24.21 -9.37
C LEU A 165 18.33 -22.97 -10.07
N ASN A 166 17.08 -23.07 -10.49
CA ASN A 166 16.37 -22.03 -11.22
C ASN A 166 14.99 -21.79 -10.58
N PRO A 167 14.95 -21.23 -9.35
CA PRO A 167 13.71 -20.98 -8.65
C PRO A 167 12.98 -19.77 -9.22
N ARG A 168 11.65 -19.76 -9.07
CA ARG A 168 10.86 -18.53 -9.16
C ARG A 168 10.93 -17.80 -7.84
N LEU A 169 11.34 -16.54 -7.85
CA LEU A 169 11.20 -15.68 -6.67
C LEU A 169 9.78 -15.13 -6.63
N VAL A 170 9.09 -15.40 -5.51
CA VAL A 170 7.80 -14.79 -5.17
C VAL A 170 8.08 -13.61 -4.26
N ILE A 171 7.78 -12.42 -4.75
CA ILE A 171 8.00 -11.15 -4.08
C ILE A 171 6.68 -10.69 -3.48
N ASN A 172 6.60 -10.60 -2.16
CA ASN A 172 5.46 -10.03 -1.45
C ASN A 172 5.88 -8.68 -0.85
N ALA A 173 5.38 -7.59 -1.43
CA ALA A 173 5.57 -6.24 -0.92
C ALA A 173 4.35 -5.81 -0.13
N THR A 174 4.52 -5.64 1.18
CA THR A 174 3.48 -5.18 2.09
C THR A 174 3.81 -3.78 2.58
N VAL A 175 2.88 -2.85 2.39
CA VAL A 175 2.94 -1.50 2.96
C VAL A 175 1.76 -1.30 3.89
N TRP A 176 2.01 -0.78 5.08
CA TRP A 176 0.98 -0.48 6.06
C TRP A 176 1.20 0.89 6.67
N TRP A 177 0.16 1.42 7.31
CA TRP A 177 0.25 2.72 7.96
C TRP A 177 -0.38 2.72 9.34
N GLN A 178 0.12 3.61 10.20
CA GLN A 178 -0.45 3.88 11.51
C GLN A 178 -1.48 5.01 11.46
N GLY A 179 -2.50 4.94 12.33
CA GLY A 179 -3.55 5.94 12.43
C GLY A 179 -4.67 5.54 13.39
N ARG A 180 -5.77 6.30 13.40
CA ARG A 180 -6.87 6.16 14.39
C ARG A 180 -7.48 4.76 14.52
N LYS A 181 -7.39 3.92 13.48
CA LYS A 181 -7.87 2.51 13.46
C LYS A 181 -6.80 1.50 13.07
N CYS A 182 -5.55 1.96 12.91
CA CYS A 182 -4.45 1.13 12.45
C CYS A 182 -3.32 1.21 13.49
N PRO A 183 -3.10 0.15 14.28
CA PRO A 183 -2.11 0.16 15.35
C PRO A 183 -0.70 0.23 14.78
N THR A 184 0.21 0.80 15.57
CA THR A 184 1.65 0.74 15.29
C THR A 184 2.14 -0.69 15.51
N THR A 185 2.73 -1.29 14.49
CA THR A 185 3.27 -2.65 14.52
C THR A 185 4.45 -2.78 13.56
N ASN A 186 5.40 -3.65 13.90
CA ASN A 186 6.49 -4.06 13.00
C ASN A 186 6.13 -5.31 12.18
N ASP A 187 5.00 -5.95 12.48
CA ASP A 187 4.48 -7.08 11.72
C ASP A 187 3.07 -6.78 11.19
N PRO A 188 2.87 -6.69 9.86
CA PRO A 188 1.57 -6.41 9.26
C PRO A 188 0.65 -7.65 9.14
N SER A 189 1.09 -8.83 9.59
CA SER A 189 0.34 -10.09 9.45
C SER A 189 -1.04 -10.04 10.09
N THR A 190 -1.19 -9.35 11.22
CA THR A 190 -2.42 -9.23 12.00
C THR A 190 -3.28 -8.01 11.64
N LEU A 191 -2.78 -7.13 10.76
CA LEU A 191 -3.50 -5.92 10.37
C LEU A 191 -4.66 -6.23 9.42
N SER A 192 -5.75 -5.48 9.58
CA SER A 192 -6.89 -5.52 8.66
C SER A 192 -6.50 -4.99 7.27
N ALA A 193 -7.19 -5.48 6.23
CA ALA A 193 -6.98 -5.04 4.85
C ALA A 193 -7.21 -3.54 4.63
N SER A 194 -7.92 -2.85 5.53
CA SER A 194 -8.08 -1.40 5.48
C SER A 194 -6.85 -0.61 5.92
N CYS A 195 -5.86 -1.26 6.54
CA CYS A 195 -4.66 -0.62 7.10
C CYS A 195 -3.37 -1.01 6.38
N LYS A 196 -3.47 -1.83 5.32
CA LYS A 196 -2.33 -2.31 4.55
C LYS A 196 -2.69 -2.50 3.08
N VAL A 197 -1.66 -2.54 2.27
CA VAL A 197 -1.69 -2.95 0.87
C VAL A 197 -0.65 -4.05 0.71
N ASP A 198 -1.07 -5.16 0.10
CA ASP A 198 -0.23 -6.29 -0.25
C ASP A 198 -0.17 -6.39 -1.78
N LEU A 199 1.04 -6.33 -2.33
CA LEU A 199 1.29 -6.59 -3.75
C LEU A 199 2.21 -7.79 -3.91
N GLN A 200 1.93 -8.61 -4.91
CA GLN A 200 2.74 -9.76 -5.25
C GLN A 200 3.30 -9.62 -6.67
N ALA A 201 4.56 -10.02 -6.84
CA ALA A 201 5.20 -10.14 -8.13
C ALA A 201 6.04 -11.42 -8.19
N TYR A 202 6.36 -11.85 -9.41
CA TYR A 202 7.19 -13.00 -9.66
C TYR A 202 8.42 -12.57 -10.46
N LEU A 203 9.59 -13.05 -10.05
CA LEU A 203 10.83 -12.90 -10.80
C LEU A 203 11.39 -14.29 -11.11
N THR A 204 11.87 -14.44 -12.34
CA THR A 204 12.53 -15.65 -12.83
C THR A 204 13.84 -15.23 -13.48
N ASN A 205 14.61 -16.21 -13.96
CA ASN A 205 15.94 -15.98 -14.54
C ASN A 205 16.05 -16.22 -16.03
N TRP A 206 14.92 -16.46 -16.69
CA TRP A 206 14.82 -16.47 -18.12
C TRP A 206 13.76 -15.46 -18.54
N LYS A 207 13.97 -14.88 -19.72
CA LYS A 207 13.07 -13.90 -20.31
C LYS A 207 12.13 -14.65 -21.25
N ASN A 208 11.02 -15.15 -20.72
CA ASN A 208 9.92 -15.56 -21.59
C ASN A 208 9.36 -14.29 -22.24
N TYR A 209 9.69 -14.07 -23.50
CA TYR A 209 9.02 -13.10 -24.36
C TYR A 209 7.71 -13.69 -24.89
#